data_AF-A0A9D5NL43-F1
#
_entry.id   AF-A0A9D5NL43-F1
#
_cell.length_a   1.000
_cell.length_b   1.000
_cell.length_c   1.000
_cell.angle_alpha   90.00
_cell.angle_beta   90.00
_cell.angle_gamma   90.00
#
_symmetry.space_group_name_H-M   'P 1'
#
loop_
_entity.id
_entity.type
_entity.pdbx_description
1 polymer ?
#
loop_
_entity_poly.entity_id
_entity_poly.type
_entity_poly.pdbx_seq_one_letter_code
_entity_poly.pdbx_strand_id
1 'polypeptide(L)'
;MLFVFIGLIILLIFEYQNVIDSKKFIADTEPYLRFLMEDDYKFLLNVRYNGEITEEDVNKLFSKRISTGLITIVILFLFFLSNLSFVTILICFIVGFLMFKMPYSKLKTYYKNNLHHINLMLPYYLKGLEILIQHYTVPVALARSIDTAPEVFKPGLRRLVSKIEAGDATVDPYMDFAKEYPVRDSMRMMRLLYRLGLGSQENKQDQLLMFSRTISTLQNKAREQKYKERLEKMEKKTLMMLFATGGGILFFMLLAMMSMMQI
;
A
#
# COMPACT_ATOMS: atom_id res chain seq x y z
N MET A 1 -17.92 27.50 24.12
CA MET A 1 -17.04 26.76 25.06
C MET A 1 -17.85 26.00 26.11
N LEU A 2 -18.67 26.67 26.94
CA LEU A 2 -19.43 26.04 28.03
C LEU A 2 -20.43 24.96 27.55
N PHE A 3 -21.16 25.21 26.46
CA PHE A 3 -22.05 24.22 25.82
C PHE A 3 -21.34 22.99 25.24
N VAL A 4 -20.10 23.14 24.76
CA VAL A 4 -19.30 22.03 24.20
C VAL A 4 -18.83 21.11 25.32
N PHE A 5 -18.39 21.67 26.46
CA PHE A 5 -18.05 20.89 27.65
C PHE A 5 -19.26 20.15 28.22
N ILE A 6 -20.43 20.78 28.27
CA ILE A 6 -21.67 20.14 28.72
C ILE A 6 -22.06 18.99 27.78
N GLY A 7 -21.97 19.17 26.46
CA GLY A 7 -22.26 18.10 25.49
C GLY A 7 -21.31 16.91 25.60
N LEU A 8 -20.03 17.16 25.87
CA LEU A 8 -19.01 16.11 26.05
C LEU A 8 -19.22 15.34 27.37
N ILE A 9 -19.59 16.05 28.44
CA ILE A 9 -19.94 15.45 29.74
C ILE A 9 -21.22 14.61 29.64
N ILE A 10 -22.23 15.08 28.91
CA ILE A 10 -23.48 14.32 28.68
C ILE A 10 -23.21 13.04 27.88
N LEU A 11 -22.34 13.08 26.86
CA LEU A 11 -22.01 11.88 26.09
C LEU A 11 -21.22 10.87 26.93
N LEU A 12 -20.28 11.32 27.77
CA LEU A 12 -19.59 10.48 28.75
C LEU A 12 -20.53 9.85 29.79
N ILE A 13 -21.54 10.60 30.26
CA ILE A 13 -22.56 10.10 31.19
C ILE A 13 -23.47 9.07 30.50
N PHE A 14 -23.86 9.29 29.24
CA PHE A 14 -24.67 8.33 28.47
C PHE A 14 -23.93 7.04 28.12
N GLU A 15 -22.61 7.11 27.90
CA GLU A 15 -21.75 5.94 27.71
C GLU A 15 -21.56 5.17 29.04
N TYR A 16 -21.43 5.89 30.16
CA TYR A 16 -21.35 5.28 31.50
C TYR A 16 -22.67 4.62 31.97
N GLN A 17 -23.82 5.15 31.56
CA GLN A 17 -25.14 4.61 31.89
C GLN A 17 -25.63 3.47 30.96
N ASN A 18 -24.81 3.02 29.99
CA ASN A 18 -25.17 2.01 28.98
C ASN A 18 -26.41 2.36 28.11
N VAL A 19 -26.78 3.64 28.02
CA VAL A 19 -27.90 4.09 27.15
C VAL A 19 -27.45 4.17 25.69
N ILE A 20 -26.16 4.47 25.45
CA ILE A 20 -25.50 4.38 24.16
C ILE A 20 -24.34 3.38 24.31
N ASP A 21 -24.56 2.14 23.90
CA ASP A 21 -23.46 1.18 23.76
C ASP A 21 -22.81 1.40 22.39
N SER A 22 -21.77 2.23 22.38
CA SER A 22 -20.98 2.56 21.19
C SER A 22 -20.56 1.29 20.44
N LYS A 23 -20.21 0.20 21.15
CA LYS A 23 -19.77 -1.06 20.54
C LYS A 23 -20.91 -1.82 19.88
N LYS A 24 -22.08 -1.84 20.51
CA LYS A 24 -23.30 -2.47 19.96
C LYS A 24 -23.82 -1.71 18.73
N PHE A 25 -23.85 -0.37 18.79
CA PHE A 25 -24.22 0.47 17.64
C PHE A 25 -23.28 0.25 16.45
N ILE A 26 -21.97 0.12 16.69
CA ILE A 26 -21.00 -0.19 15.64
C ILE A 26 -21.24 -1.59 15.05
N ALA A 27 -21.47 -2.60 15.89
CA ALA A 27 -21.75 -3.96 15.45
C ALA A 27 -23.05 -4.06 14.61
N ASP A 28 -24.08 -3.31 15.00
CA ASP A 28 -25.37 -3.29 14.31
C ASP A 28 -25.32 -2.49 12.99
N THR A 29 -24.44 -1.49 12.88
CA THR A 29 -24.28 -0.65 11.67
C THR A 29 -23.29 -1.25 10.67
N GLU A 30 -22.35 -2.08 11.12
CA GLU A 30 -21.37 -2.77 10.28
C GLU A 30 -21.98 -3.49 9.06
N PRO A 31 -23.01 -4.35 9.18
CA PRO A 31 -23.57 -5.09 8.04
C PRO A 31 -24.18 -4.16 6.98
N TYR A 32 -24.80 -3.05 7.37
CA TYR A 32 -25.38 -2.08 6.44
C TYR A 32 -24.34 -1.24 5.70
N LEU A 33 -23.14 -1.10 6.27
CA LEU A 33 -22.04 -0.34 5.67
C LEU A 33 -21.03 -1.22 4.92
N ARG A 34 -21.26 -2.54 4.83
CA ARG A 34 -20.40 -3.45 4.05
C ARG A 34 -20.31 -3.09 2.58
N PHE A 35 -21.33 -2.43 2.00
CA PHE A 35 -21.25 -1.94 0.61
C PHE A 35 -20.20 -0.84 0.42
N LEU A 36 -19.78 -0.15 1.48
CA LEU A 36 -18.68 0.83 1.43
C LEU A 36 -17.30 0.17 1.44
N MET A 37 -17.20 -1.14 1.65
CA MET A 37 -15.92 -1.84 1.63
C MET A 37 -15.37 -1.85 0.21
N GLU A 38 -14.14 -1.39 0.05
CA GLU A 38 -13.47 -1.37 -1.25
C GLU A 38 -13.07 -2.79 -1.68
N ASP A 39 -13.26 -3.16 -2.96
CA ASP A 39 -12.99 -4.51 -3.48
C ASP A 39 -11.53 -4.96 -3.26
N ASP A 40 -10.59 -4.01 -3.32
CA ASP A 40 -9.16 -4.26 -3.13
C ASP A 40 -8.74 -4.27 -1.65
N TYR A 41 -9.65 -4.00 -0.71
CA TYR A 41 -9.32 -3.85 0.71
C TYR A 41 -8.79 -5.13 1.36
N LYS A 42 -9.45 -6.27 1.11
CA LYS A 42 -9.01 -7.60 1.60
C LYS A 42 -7.59 -7.90 1.12
N PHE A 43 -7.32 -7.63 -0.15
CA PHE A 43 -6.01 -7.83 -0.76
C PHE A 43 -4.93 -6.92 -0.13
N LEU A 44 -5.22 -5.62 0.00
CA LEU A 44 -4.27 -4.66 0.58
C LEU A 44 -3.90 -4.99 2.03
N LEU A 45 -4.85 -5.52 2.81
CA LEU A 45 -4.60 -5.98 4.16
C LEU A 45 -3.70 -7.22 4.15
N ASN A 46 -4.05 -8.25 3.36
CA ASN A 46 -3.25 -9.47 3.25
C ASN A 46 -1.78 -9.18 2.89
N VAL A 47 -1.53 -8.23 2.00
CA VAL A 47 -0.17 -7.79 1.65
C VAL A 47 0.55 -7.12 2.83
N ARG A 48 -0.16 -6.35 3.67
CA ARG A 48 0.44 -5.64 4.80
C ARG A 48 0.80 -6.55 5.97
N TYR A 49 0.04 -7.63 6.19
CA TYR A 49 0.28 -8.57 7.29
C TYR A 49 0.68 -9.96 6.77
N ASN A 50 1.39 -10.02 5.64
CA ASN A 50 2.04 -11.23 5.13
C ASN A 50 1.14 -12.47 4.96
N GLY A 51 -0.17 -12.28 4.75
CA GLY A 51 -1.13 -13.38 4.56
C GLY A 51 -1.59 -14.08 5.84
N GLU A 52 -1.32 -13.53 7.03
CA GLU A 52 -1.74 -14.09 8.32
C GLU A 52 -3.13 -13.60 8.80
N ILE A 53 -3.89 -12.92 7.94
CA ILE A 53 -5.15 -12.28 8.32
C ILE A 53 -6.33 -13.19 7.96
N THR A 54 -7.17 -13.47 8.95
CA THR A 54 -8.43 -14.18 8.74
C THR A 54 -9.53 -13.20 8.30
N GLU A 55 -10.58 -13.66 7.62
CA GLU A 55 -11.70 -12.79 7.21
C GLU A 55 -12.33 -12.03 8.40
N GLU A 56 -12.29 -12.60 9.61
CA GLU A 56 -12.74 -11.95 10.85
C GLU A 56 -11.91 -10.71 11.22
N ASP A 57 -10.60 -10.75 11.02
CA ASP A 57 -9.71 -9.62 11.31
C ASP A 57 -9.91 -8.48 10.30
N VAL A 58 -10.22 -8.82 9.03
CA VAL A 58 -10.58 -7.84 8.02
C VAL A 58 -11.86 -7.11 8.41
N ASN A 59 -12.87 -7.85 8.85
CA ASN A 59 -14.15 -7.27 9.30
C ASN A 59 -13.94 -6.38 10.53
N LYS A 60 -13.11 -6.81 11.49
CA LYS A 60 -12.78 -6.02 12.68
C LYS A 60 -12.05 -4.72 12.35
N LEU A 61 -11.09 -4.75 11.40
CA LEU A 61 -10.38 -3.55 10.95
C LEU A 61 -11.29 -2.61 10.17
N PHE A 62 -12.23 -3.15 9.37
CA PHE A 62 -13.24 -2.36 8.68
C PHE A 62 -14.23 -1.70 9.65
N SER A 63 -14.73 -2.46 10.62
CA SER A 63 -15.58 -1.99 11.72
C SER A 63 -14.91 -0.84 12.50
N LYS A 64 -13.60 -0.95 12.74
CA LYS A 64 -12.80 0.13 13.34
C LYS A 64 -12.68 1.39 12.46
N ARG A 65 -12.69 1.26 11.12
CA ARG A 65 -12.72 2.42 10.21
C ARG A 65 -14.06 3.14 10.29
N ILE A 66 -15.15 2.38 10.24
CA ILE A 66 -16.51 2.89 10.37
C ILE A 66 -16.68 3.62 11.69
N SER A 67 -16.26 2.99 12.80
CA SER A 67 -16.35 3.59 14.13
C SER A 67 -15.59 4.91 14.21
N THR A 68 -14.37 4.96 13.67
CA THR A 68 -13.57 6.19 13.68
C THR A 68 -14.25 7.30 12.87
N GLY A 69 -14.86 6.98 11.73
CA GLY A 69 -15.63 7.93 10.93
C GLY A 69 -16.87 8.45 11.67
N LEU A 70 -17.69 7.55 12.22
CA LEU A 70 -18.92 7.89 12.96
C LEU A 70 -18.64 8.71 14.22
N ILE A 71 -17.65 8.29 15.04
CA ILE A 71 -17.22 9.03 16.23
C ILE A 71 -16.76 10.44 15.85
N THR A 72 -16.02 10.59 14.76
CA THR A 72 -15.55 11.91 14.30
C THR A 72 -16.72 12.81 13.89
N ILE A 73 -17.74 12.25 13.23
CA ILE A 73 -18.97 13.00 12.88
C ILE A 73 -19.69 13.49 14.15
N VAL A 74 -19.87 12.61 15.13
CA VAL A 74 -20.55 12.94 16.40
C VAL A 74 -19.79 14.01 17.17
N ILE A 75 -18.47 13.91 17.27
CA ILE A 75 -17.62 14.90 17.96
C ILE A 75 -17.68 16.26 17.26
N LEU A 76 -17.57 16.29 15.92
CA LEU A 76 -17.67 17.54 15.16
C LEU A 76 -19.06 18.16 15.27
N PHE A 77 -20.11 17.34 15.23
CA PHE A 77 -21.48 17.79 15.41
C PHE A 77 -21.70 18.42 16.78
N LEU A 78 -21.18 17.82 17.86
CA LEU A 78 -21.21 18.39 19.20
C LEU A 78 -20.40 19.69 19.31
N PHE A 79 -19.26 19.78 18.61
CA PHE A 79 -18.45 21.00 18.59
C PHE A 79 -19.19 22.17 17.91
N PHE A 80 -19.91 21.90 16.82
CA PHE A 80 -20.66 22.90 16.06
C PHE A 80 -22.09 23.16 16.56
N LEU A 81 -22.50 22.56 17.68
CA LEU A 81 -23.86 22.70 18.25
C LEU A 81 -24.26 24.17 18.52
N SER A 82 -23.28 25.03 18.79
CA SER A 82 -23.51 26.45 19.06
C SER A 82 -23.87 27.28 17.82
N ASN A 83 -23.58 26.80 16.60
CA ASN A 83 -23.79 27.52 15.34
C ASN A 83 -24.28 26.54 14.25
N LEU A 84 -25.39 25.85 14.52
CA LEU A 84 -25.95 24.88 13.58
C LEU A 84 -26.50 25.57 12.32
N SER A 85 -25.75 25.45 11.24
CA SER A 85 -26.17 25.78 9.87
C SER A 85 -26.13 24.52 9.01
N PHE A 86 -26.93 24.47 7.95
CA PHE A 86 -26.87 23.41 6.95
C PHE A 86 -25.44 23.16 6.43
N VAL A 87 -24.66 24.25 6.25
CA VAL A 87 -23.25 24.18 5.83
C VAL A 87 -22.38 23.45 6.85
N THR A 88 -22.57 23.71 8.15
CA THR A 88 -21.78 23.05 9.21
C THR A 88 -22.08 21.56 9.32
N ILE A 89 -23.33 21.15 9.11
CA ILE A 89 -23.72 19.73 9.07
C ILE A 89 -23.06 19.03 7.89
N LEU A 90 -23.08 19.67 6.71
CA LEU A 90 -22.46 19.13 5.49
C LEU A 90 -20.94 18.97 5.65
N ILE A 91 -20.26 19.93 6.29
CA ILE A 91 -18.83 19.83 6.61
C ILE A 91 -18.55 18.65 7.56
N CYS A 92 -19.39 18.40 8.56
CA CYS A 92 -19.22 17.27 9.48
C CYS A 92 -19.24 15.92 8.74
N PHE A 93 -20.18 15.73 7.81
CA PHE A 93 -20.24 14.53 6.98
C PHE A 93 -19.02 14.39 6.05
N ILE A 94 -18.58 15.48 5.42
CA ILE A 94 -17.38 15.46 4.56
C ILE A 94 -16.15 15.05 5.35
N VAL A 95 -15.92 15.67 6.52
CA VAL A 95 -14.75 15.38 7.35
C VAL A 95 -14.82 13.96 7.91
N GLY A 96 -16.01 13.50 8.32
CA GLY A 96 -16.24 12.12 8.73
C GLY A 96 -15.90 11.09 7.65
N PHE A 97 -16.35 11.34 6.42
CA PHE A 97 -16.01 10.50 5.28
C PHE A 97 -14.52 10.51 4.96
N LEU A 98 -13.86 11.67 5.07
CA LEU A 98 -12.42 11.81 4.86
C LEU A 98 -11.63 11.02 5.91
N MET A 99 -12.07 11.05 7.18
CA MET A 99 -11.49 10.25 8.26
C MET A 99 -11.70 8.75 8.06
N PHE A 100 -12.89 8.33 7.59
CA PHE A 100 -13.14 6.93 7.21
C PHE A 100 -12.20 6.45 6.08
N LYS A 101 -11.91 7.34 5.11
CA LYS A 101 -11.04 7.05 3.95
C LYS A 101 -9.54 7.13 4.26
N MET A 102 -9.15 7.79 5.34
CA MET A 102 -7.73 8.00 5.70
C MET A 102 -6.96 6.67 5.92
N PRO A 103 -7.48 5.67 6.66
CA PRO A 103 -6.80 4.38 6.83
C PRO A 103 -6.63 3.62 5.52
N TYR A 104 -7.63 3.64 4.64
CA TYR A 104 -7.54 3.05 3.31
C TYR A 104 -6.50 3.76 2.45
N SER A 105 -6.48 5.10 2.44
CA SER A 105 -5.47 5.87 1.72
C SER A 105 -4.05 5.59 2.21
N LYS A 106 -3.86 5.43 3.53
CA LYS A 106 -2.58 4.99 4.12
C LYS A 106 -2.23 3.57 3.66
N LEU A 107 -3.18 2.66 3.61
CA LEU A 107 -2.97 1.28 3.17
C LEU A 107 -2.61 1.22 1.68
N LYS A 108 -3.31 1.99 0.84
CA LYS A 108 -3.04 2.14 -0.58
C LYS A 108 -1.69 2.79 -0.86
N THR A 109 -1.32 3.79 -0.05
CA THR A 109 0.00 4.43 -0.16
C THR A 109 1.11 3.50 0.31
N TYR A 110 0.90 2.77 1.41
CA TYR A 110 1.81 1.71 1.86
C TYR A 110 2.00 0.66 0.77
N TYR A 111 0.90 0.17 0.19
CA TYR A 111 0.94 -0.75 -0.93
C TYR A 111 1.63 -0.16 -2.15
N LYS A 112 1.34 1.09 -2.54
CA LYS A 112 1.99 1.74 -3.69
C LYS A 112 3.49 1.93 -3.49
N ASN A 113 3.90 2.33 -2.29
CA ASN A 113 5.32 2.50 -1.94
C ASN A 113 6.02 1.13 -1.88
N ASN A 114 5.38 0.13 -1.28
CA ASN A 114 5.90 -1.23 -1.25
C ASN A 114 5.94 -1.84 -2.65
N LEU A 115 4.90 -1.66 -3.47
CA LEU A 115 4.84 -2.09 -4.88
C LEU A 115 5.93 -1.42 -5.71
N HIS A 116 6.22 -0.15 -5.45
CA HIS A 116 7.34 0.53 -6.08
C HIS A 116 8.69 -0.10 -5.68
N HIS A 117 8.92 -0.39 -4.40
CA HIS A 117 10.10 -1.15 -3.97
C HIS A 117 10.15 -2.57 -4.56
N ILE A 118 9.01 -3.24 -4.62
CA ILE A 118 8.85 -4.58 -5.22
C ILE A 118 9.16 -4.55 -6.72
N ASN A 119 8.71 -3.54 -7.45
CA ASN A 119 9.01 -3.34 -8.87
C ASN A 119 10.51 -3.19 -9.13
N LEU A 120 11.25 -2.60 -8.18
CA LEU A 120 12.70 -2.51 -8.24
C LEU A 120 13.38 -3.84 -7.92
N MET A 121 12.80 -4.68 -7.05
CA MET A 121 13.37 -5.96 -6.60
C MET A 121 13.07 -7.14 -7.53
N LEU A 122 11.91 -7.15 -8.20
CA LEU A 122 11.50 -8.27 -9.07
C LEU A 122 12.54 -8.63 -10.14
N PRO A 123 13.15 -7.68 -10.87
CA PRO A 123 14.15 -8.02 -11.89
C PRO A 123 15.39 -8.69 -11.32
N TYR A 124 15.75 -8.42 -10.06
CA TYR A 124 16.86 -9.08 -9.37
C TYR A 124 16.49 -10.49 -8.93
N TYR A 125 15.28 -10.67 -8.38
CA TYR A 125 14.74 -11.99 -8.08
C TYR A 125 14.70 -12.88 -9.32
N LEU A 126 14.17 -12.37 -10.43
CA LEU A 126 14.06 -13.12 -11.68
C LEU A 126 15.41 -13.50 -12.28
N LYS A 127 16.47 -12.72 -12.01
CA LYS A 127 17.85 -13.10 -12.36
C LYS A 127 18.38 -14.25 -11.51
N GLY A 128 18.07 -14.25 -10.22
CA GLY A 128 18.35 -15.42 -9.36
C GLY A 128 17.59 -16.66 -9.82
N LEU A 129 16.33 -16.48 -10.20
CA LEU A 129 15.50 -17.56 -10.75
C LEU A 129 16.03 -18.07 -12.10
N GLU A 130 16.52 -17.20 -12.98
CA GLU A 130 17.18 -17.58 -14.25
C GLU A 130 18.35 -18.54 -13.99
N ILE A 131 19.20 -18.24 -13.02
CA ILE A 131 20.33 -19.11 -12.62
C ILE A 131 19.81 -20.45 -12.13
N LEU A 132 18.77 -20.47 -11.31
CA LEU A 132 18.17 -21.70 -10.82
C LEU A 132 17.57 -22.55 -11.94
N ILE A 133 16.90 -21.95 -12.94
CA ILE A 133 16.30 -22.67 -14.08
C ILE A 133 17.36 -23.30 -15.00
N GLN A 134 18.58 -22.77 -15.02
CA GLN A 134 19.69 -23.39 -15.75
C GLN A 134 20.08 -24.74 -15.14
N HIS A 135 19.98 -24.90 -13.82
CA HIS A 135 20.38 -26.11 -13.10
C HIS A 135 19.22 -27.02 -12.67
N TYR A 136 18.00 -26.48 -12.58
CA TYR A 136 16.80 -27.19 -12.11
C TYR A 136 15.63 -27.02 -13.09
N THR A 137 14.63 -27.89 -13.01
CA THR A 137 13.34 -27.69 -13.70
C THR A 137 12.62 -26.45 -13.17
N VAL A 138 11.78 -25.79 -13.97
CA VAL A 138 11.06 -24.57 -13.57
C VAL A 138 10.29 -24.71 -12.25
N PRO A 139 9.51 -25.78 -11.99
CA PRO A 139 8.82 -25.96 -10.70
C PRO A 139 9.77 -26.03 -9.50
N VAL A 140 10.85 -26.83 -9.63
CA VAL A 140 11.87 -26.97 -8.57
C VAL A 140 12.65 -25.67 -8.36
N ALA A 141 12.95 -24.93 -9.42
CA ALA A 141 13.59 -23.63 -9.33
C ALA A 141 12.72 -22.62 -8.58
N LEU A 142 11.40 -22.61 -8.85
CA LEU A 142 10.43 -21.78 -8.14
C LEU A 142 10.30 -22.14 -6.67
N ALA A 143 10.32 -23.43 -6.32
CA ALA A 143 10.31 -23.87 -4.92
C ALA A 143 11.57 -23.43 -4.17
N ARG A 144 12.76 -23.62 -4.77
CA ARG A 144 14.04 -23.21 -4.17
C ARG A 144 14.22 -21.70 -4.10
N SER A 145 13.58 -20.94 -4.98
CA SER A 145 13.67 -19.48 -4.97
C SER A 145 12.78 -18.82 -3.90
N ILE A 146 11.91 -19.56 -3.20
CA ILE A 146 11.06 -19.02 -2.13
C ILE A 146 11.90 -18.39 -1.01
N ASP A 147 13.00 -19.03 -0.61
CA ASP A 147 13.82 -18.56 0.51
C ASP A 147 14.53 -17.24 0.20
N THR A 148 14.97 -17.09 -1.06
CA THR A 148 15.70 -15.92 -1.57
C THR A 148 14.77 -14.84 -2.15
N ALA A 149 13.47 -15.11 -2.23
CA ALA A 149 12.48 -14.15 -2.73
C ALA A 149 12.26 -13.00 -1.72
N PRO A 150 11.94 -11.78 -2.21
CA PRO A 150 11.37 -10.72 -1.40
C PRO A 150 10.18 -11.24 -0.58
N GLU A 151 10.08 -10.85 0.70
CA GLU A 151 9.07 -11.36 1.64
C GLU A 151 7.64 -11.25 1.10
N VAL A 152 7.37 -10.20 0.35
CA VAL A 152 6.05 -9.93 -0.24
C VAL A 152 5.63 -10.99 -1.27
N PHE A 153 6.59 -11.62 -1.96
CA PHE A 153 6.32 -12.68 -2.95
C PHE A 153 6.27 -14.07 -2.35
N LYS A 154 6.86 -14.30 -1.16
CA LYS A 154 6.90 -15.62 -0.52
C LYS A 154 5.52 -16.30 -0.39
N PRO A 155 4.46 -15.63 0.10
CA PRO A 155 3.14 -16.29 0.21
C PRO A 155 2.54 -16.63 -1.16
N GLY A 156 2.70 -15.75 -2.16
CA GLY A 156 2.27 -16.00 -3.53
C GLY A 156 3.01 -17.15 -4.20
N LEU A 157 4.33 -17.21 -4.03
CA LEU A 157 5.17 -18.28 -4.56
C LEU A 157 4.86 -19.63 -3.90
N ARG A 158 4.60 -19.65 -2.59
CA ARG A 158 4.14 -20.87 -1.89
C ARG A 158 2.84 -21.40 -2.47
N ARG A 159 1.85 -20.53 -2.72
CA ARG A 159 0.58 -20.92 -3.37
C ARG A 159 0.76 -21.37 -4.82
N LEU A 160 1.64 -20.70 -5.56
CA LEU A 160 1.98 -21.10 -6.92
C LEU A 160 2.57 -22.52 -6.94
N VAL A 161 3.58 -22.76 -6.10
CA VAL A 161 4.24 -24.08 -6.00
C VAL A 161 3.27 -25.13 -5.51
N SER A 162 2.43 -24.84 -4.50
CA SER A 162 1.46 -25.81 -4.00
C SER A 162 0.42 -26.21 -5.05
N LYS A 163 -0.03 -25.26 -5.90
CA LYS A 163 -0.93 -25.57 -7.03
C LYS A 163 -0.24 -26.45 -8.08
N ILE A 164 1.02 -26.16 -8.39
CA ILE A 164 1.81 -26.97 -9.33
C ILE A 164 2.05 -28.38 -8.78
N GLU A 165 2.40 -28.51 -7.50
CA GLU A 165 2.59 -29.80 -6.82
C GLU A 165 1.30 -30.61 -6.70
N ALA A 166 0.15 -29.94 -6.60
CA ALA A 166 -1.18 -30.57 -6.66
C ALA A 166 -1.54 -31.11 -8.07
N GLY A 167 -0.66 -30.97 -9.06
CA GLY A 167 -0.83 -31.50 -10.41
C GLY A 167 -1.56 -30.56 -11.37
N ASP A 168 -1.71 -29.28 -11.04
CA ASP A 168 -2.26 -28.29 -11.96
C ASP A 168 -1.25 -27.97 -13.08
N ALA A 169 -1.45 -28.59 -14.24
CA ALA A 169 -0.64 -28.40 -15.44
C ALA A 169 -1.08 -27.20 -16.29
N THR A 170 -2.07 -26.42 -15.84
CA THR A 170 -2.55 -25.25 -16.57
C THR A 170 -1.62 -24.05 -16.39
N VAL A 171 -1.85 -22.99 -17.18
CA VAL A 171 -1.14 -21.71 -17.03
C VAL A 171 -1.68 -20.88 -15.86
N ASP A 172 -2.83 -21.25 -15.30
CA ASP A 172 -3.57 -20.44 -14.32
C ASP A 172 -2.78 -20.16 -13.04
N PRO A 173 -2.04 -21.11 -12.44
CA PRO A 173 -1.20 -20.83 -11.27
C PRO A 173 -0.22 -19.68 -11.54
N TYR A 174 0.42 -19.68 -12.71
CA TYR A 174 1.37 -18.65 -13.12
C TYR A 174 0.69 -17.30 -13.37
N MET A 175 -0.53 -17.31 -13.93
CA MET A 175 -1.28 -16.09 -14.23
C MET A 175 -1.89 -15.48 -12.98
N ASP A 176 -2.40 -16.29 -12.07
CA ASP A 176 -2.94 -15.85 -10.78
C ASP A 176 -1.86 -15.14 -9.97
N PHE A 177 -0.64 -15.68 -9.94
CA PHE A 177 0.50 -15.01 -9.30
C PHE A 177 0.76 -13.63 -9.91
N ALA A 178 0.80 -13.51 -11.25
CA ALA A 178 1.06 -12.23 -11.89
C ALA A 178 -0.11 -11.22 -11.79
N LYS A 179 -1.36 -11.70 -11.65
CA LYS A 179 -2.52 -10.85 -11.35
C LYS A 179 -2.47 -10.34 -9.91
N GLU A 180 -2.10 -11.21 -8.97
CA GLU A 180 -1.97 -10.86 -7.55
C GLU A 180 -0.83 -9.87 -7.31
N TYR A 181 0.26 -10.02 -8.08
CA TYR A 181 1.42 -9.14 -8.00
C TYR A 181 1.66 -8.43 -9.34
N PRO A 182 0.87 -7.39 -9.68
CA PRO A 182 0.95 -6.73 -10.97
C PRO A 182 2.20 -5.85 -11.06
N VAL A 183 3.31 -6.46 -11.47
CA VAL A 183 4.57 -5.78 -11.76
C VAL A 183 4.72 -5.60 -13.27
N ARG A 184 5.44 -4.55 -13.69
CA ARG A 184 5.73 -4.31 -15.11
C ARG A 184 6.31 -5.56 -15.78
N ASP A 185 5.69 -5.98 -16.89
CA ASP A 185 6.02 -7.17 -17.68
C ASP A 185 5.87 -8.55 -16.97
N SER A 186 5.39 -8.60 -15.72
CA SER A 186 5.22 -9.83 -14.93
C SER A 186 4.41 -10.92 -15.65
N MET A 187 3.27 -10.57 -16.23
CA MET A 187 2.40 -11.49 -16.97
C MET A 187 3.10 -12.14 -18.17
N ARG A 188 4.01 -11.40 -18.85
CA ARG A 188 4.78 -11.95 -19.98
C ARG A 188 5.84 -12.92 -19.48
N MET A 189 6.51 -12.57 -18.38
CA MET A 189 7.55 -13.39 -17.77
C MET A 189 6.99 -14.69 -17.17
N MET A 190 5.86 -14.62 -16.46
CA MET A 190 5.21 -15.82 -15.91
C MET A 190 4.71 -16.76 -17.02
N ARG A 191 4.18 -16.24 -18.14
CA ARG A 191 3.85 -17.06 -19.32
C ARG A 191 5.08 -17.71 -19.92
N LEU A 192 6.21 -17.00 -19.97
CA LEU A 192 7.44 -17.54 -20.50
C LEU A 192 8.01 -18.63 -19.58
N LEU A 193 7.93 -18.46 -18.26
CA LEU A 193 8.30 -19.50 -17.28
C LEU A 193 7.45 -20.76 -17.45
N TYR A 194 6.14 -20.61 -17.62
CA TYR A 194 5.26 -21.74 -17.93
C TYR A 194 5.67 -22.47 -19.22
N ARG A 195 5.93 -21.72 -20.30
CA ARG A 195 6.41 -22.30 -21.57
C ARG A 195 7.75 -23.00 -21.43
N LEU A 196 8.68 -22.46 -20.65
CA LEU A 196 9.95 -23.09 -20.32
C LEU A 196 9.76 -24.40 -19.52
N GLY A 197 8.71 -24.49 -18.71
CA GLY A 197 8.33 -25.70 -17.98
C GLY A 197 7.77 -26.80 -18.88
N LEU A 198 7.12 -26.43 -19.99
CA LEU A 198 6.51 -27.36 -20.95
C LEU A 198 7.38 -27.70 -22.17
N GLY A 199 8.39 -26.88 -22.48
CA GLY A 199 9.13 -26.93 -23.75
C GLY A 199 10.07 -28.13 -23.90
N SER A 200 10.15 -28.68 -25.12
CA SER A 200 11.18 -29.63 -25.55
C SER A 200 12.58 -29.02 -25.47
N GLN A 201 13.61 -29.84 -25.19
CA GLN A 201 14.98 -29.37 -24.92
C GLN A 201 15.58 -28.46 -26.00
N GLU A 202 15.23 -28.66 -27.28
CA GLU A 202 15.80 -27.88 -28.40
C GLU A 202 15.50 -26.39 -28.32
N ASN A 203 14.29 -26.00 -27.92
CA ASN A 203 13.90 -24.58 -27.83
C ASN A 203 14.18 -23.95 -26.47
N LYS A 204 14.67 -24.74 -25.50
CA LYS A 204 14.89 -24.29 -24.12
C LYS A 204 15.97 -23.21 -24.05
N GLN A 205 17.03 -23.36 -24.83
CA GLN A 205 18.17 -22.45 -24.81
C GLN A 205 17.83 -21.09 -25.39
N ASP A 206 17.09 -21.04 -26.51
CA ASP A 206 16.60 -19.80 -27.11
C ASP A 206 15.57 -19.09 -26.22
N GLN A 207 14.66 -19.85 -25.61
CA GLN A 207 13.68 -19.29 -24.68
C GLN A 207 14.34 -18.74 -23.40
N LEU A 208 15.37 -19.41 -22.87
CA LEU A 208 16.18 -18.92 -21.76
C LEU A 208 16.94 -17.64 -22.14
N LEU A 209 17.45 -17.57 -23.37
CA LEU A 209 18.17 -16.39 -23.85
C LEU A 209 17.22 -15.19 -24.02
N MET A 210 16.00 -15.41 -24.53
CA MET A 210 14.94 -14.38 -24.53
C MET A 210 14.53 -13.96 -23.12
N PHE A 211 14.42 -14.91 -22.17
CA PHE A 211 14.13 -14.63 -20.77
C PHE A 211 15.22 -13.75 -20.14
N SER A 212 16.49 -14.11 -20.34
CA SER A 212 17.66 -13.39 -19.85
C SER A 212 17.73 -11.97 -20.39
N ARG A 213 17.50 -11.78 -21.70
CA ARG A 213 17.42 -10.45 -22.32
C ARG A 213 16.32 -9.61 -21.69
N THR A 214 15.14 -10.20 -21.48
CA THR A 214 13.99 -9.51 -20.87
C THR A 214 14.31 -9.07 -19.43
N ILE A 215 14.86 -9.97 -18.61
CA ILE A 215 15.30 -9.65 -17.24
C ILE A 215 16.33 -8.52 -17.25
N SER A 216 17.30 -8.57 -18.16
CA SER A 216 18.35 -7.56 -18.25
C SER A 216 17.78 -6.18 -18.59
N THR A 217 16.82 -6.09 -19.53
CA THR A 217 16.15 -4.82 -19.82
C THR A 217 15.34 -4.29 -18.63
N LEU A 218 14.67 -5.17 -17.89
CA LEU A 218 13.93 -4.79 -16.69
C LEU A 218 14.86 -4.30 -15.57
N GLN A 219 16.00 -4.96 -15.39
CA GLN A 219 17.03 -4.53 -14.46
C GLN A 219 17.61 -3.17 -14.83
N ASN A 220 17.90 -2.92 -16.11
CA ASN A 220 18.40 -1.63 -16.57
C ASN A 220 17.39 -0.52 -16.26
N LYS A 221 16.11 -0.72 -16.58
CA LYS A 221 15.06 0.24 -16.25
C LYS A 221 14.88 0.45 -14.74
N ALA A 222 14.99 -0.61 -13.93
CA ALA A 222 14.93 -0.50 -12.47
C ALA A 222 16.13 0.29 -11.91
N ARG A 223 17.32 0.08 -12.48
CA ARG A 223 18.51 0.88 -12.16
C ARG A 223 18.33 2.34 -12.55
N GLU A 224 17.89 2.63 -13.77
CA GLU A 224 17.60 4.00 -14.24
C GLU A 224 16.62 4.72 -13.32
N GLN A 225 15.54 4.05 -12.92
CA GLN A 225 14.57 4.61 -11.99
C GLN A 225 15.20 4.93 -10.63
N LYS A 226 16.00 4.00 -10.07
CA LYS A 226 16.73 4.21 -8.81
C LYS A 226 17.74 5.36 -8.92
N TYR A 227 18.39 5.51 -10.06
CA TYR A 227 19.30 6.64 -10.32
C TYR A 227 18.54 7.95 -10.41
N LYS A 228 17.42 7.99 -11.13
CA LYS A 228 16.56 9.17 -11.27
C LYS A 228 16.03 9.63 -9.91
N GLU A 229 15.55 8.72 -9.07
CA GLU A 229 15.08 9.05 -7.71
C GLU A 229 16.18 9.59 -6.80
N ARG A 230 17.40 9.03 -6.92
CA ARG A 230 18.57 9.55 -6.21
C ARG A 230 18.91 10.96 -6.69
N LEU A 231 18.87 11.19 -7.99
CA LEU A 231 19.13 12.49 -8.59
C LEU A 231 18.08 13.51 -8.12
N GLU A 232 16.79 13.23 -8.26
CA GLU A 232 15.70 14.10 -7.79
C GLU A 232 15.81 14.39 -6.29
N LYS A 233 16.19 13.40 -5.47
CA LYS A 233 16.41 13.59 -4.04
C LYS A 233 17.61 14.50 -3.76
N MET A 234 18.69 14.39 -4.53
CA MET A 234 19.84 15.27 -4.43
C MET A 234 19.47 16.68 -4.87
N GLU A 235 18.80 16.84 -6.01
CA GLU A 235 18.29 18.12 -6.52
C GLU A 235 17.40 18.82 -5.49
N LYS A 236 16.43 18.12 -4.91
CA LYS A 236 15.54 18.69 -3.88
C LYS A 236 16.29 19.14 -2.63
N LYS A 237 17.31 18.39 -2.21
CA LYS A 237 18.16 18.76 -1.06
C LYS A 237 19.01 19.99 -1.37
N THR A 238 19.62 20.05 -2.55
CA THR A 238 20.40 21.20 -3.01
C THR A 238 19.50 22.44 -3.12
N LEU A 239 18.30 22.29 -3.68
CA LEU A 239 17.31 23.36 -3.77
C LEU A 239 16.92 23.86 -2.37
N MET A 240 16.62 22.96 -1.44
CA MET A 240 16.30 23.32 -0.05
C MET A 240 17.45 24.05 0.64
N MET A 241 18.69 23.61 0.43
CA MET A 241 19.89 24.29 0.94
C MET A 241 20.00 25.70 0.37
N LEU A 242 19.84 25.86 -0.95
CA LEU A 242 19.91 27.15 -1.64
C LEU A 242 18.83 28.13 -1.14
N PHE A 243 17.59 27.67 -0.95
CA PHE A 243 16.52 28.49 -0.38
C PHE A 243 16.79 28.85 1.08
N ALA A 244 17.30 27.93 1.89
CA ALA A 244 17.59 28.19 3.30
C ALA A 244 18.76 29.18 3.47
N THR A 245 19.85 29.03 2.72
CA THR A 245 20.99 29.95 2.78
C THR A 245 20.67 31.29 2.14
N GLY A 246 20.08 31.29 0.93
CA GLY A 246 19.70 32.53 0.25
C GLY A 246 18.64 33.32 1.02
N GLY A 247 17.60 32.65 1.51
CA GLY A 247 16.57 33.26 2.34
C GLY A 247 17.10 33.74 3.69
N GLY A 248 17.96 32.96 4.34
CA GLY A 248 18.60 33.35 5.60
C GLY A 248 19.49 34.59 5.44
N ILE A 249 20.34 34.64 4.41
CA ILE A 249 21.20 35.81 4.14
C ILE A 249 20.35 37.05 3.83
N LEU A 250 19.32 36.93 3.00
CA LEU A 250 18.39 38.04 2.71
C LEU A 250 17.67 38.53 3.97
N PHE A 251 17.24 37.61 4.82
CA PHE A 251 16.59 37.93 6.09
C PHE A 251 17.54 38.66 7.06
N PHE A 252 18.80 38.20 7.18
CA PHE A 252 19.81 38.89 7.97
C PHE A 252 20.15 40.27 7.41
N MET A 253 20.24 40.42 6.09
CA MET A 253 20.43 41.73 5.45
C MET A 253 19.26 42.67 5.73
N LEU A 254 18.02 42.19 5.65
CA LEU A 254 16.83 42.99 5.98
C LEU A 254 16.83 43.44 7.44
N LEU A 255 17.14 42.56 8.38
CA LEU A 255 17.25 42.92 9.80
C LEU A 255 18.36 43.95 10.03
N ALA A 256 19.51 43.81 9.38
CA ALA A 256 20.61 44.76 9.47
C ALA A 256 20.23 46.14 8.91
N MET A 257 19.52 46.17 7.77
CA MET A 257 18.99 47.42 7.20
C MET A 257 17.93 48.06 8.11
N MET A 258 17.04 47.25 8.71
CA MET A 258 16.06 47.75 9.68
C MET A 258 16.71 48.29 10.95
N SER A 259 17.77 47.64 11.47
CA SER A 259 18.51 48.16 12.62
C SER A 259 19.30 49.43 12.30
N MET A 260 19.80 49.58 11.06
CA MET A 260 20.45 50.83 10.63
C MET A 260 19.46 51.95 10.34
N MET A 261 18.23 51.64 9.93
CA MET A 261 17.14 52.61 9.79
C MET A 261 16.47 52.97 11.11
N GLN A 262 16.71 52.23 12.20
CA GLN A 262 16.26 52.55 13.56
C GLN A 262 17.31 53.34 14.36
N ILE A 263 17.84 54.40 13.75
CA ILE A 263 18.17 55.64 14.47
C ILE A 263 16.95 56.57 14.37
#